data_AF-I3XGA4-F1
#
_entry.id   AF-I3XGA4-F1
#
_cell.length_a   1.000
_cell.length_b   1.000
_cell.length_c   1.000
_cell.angle_alpha   90.00
_cell.angle_beta   90.00
_cell.angle_gamma   90.00
#
_symmetry.space_group_name_H-M   'P 1'
#
loop_
_entity.id
_entity.type
_entity.pdbx_description
1 polymer ?
#
loop_
_entity_poly.entity_id
_entity_poly.type
_entity_poly.pdbx_seq_one_letter_code
_entity_poly.pdbx_strand_id
1 'polypeptide(L)'
;MGKRRGFARSAGYSACEPPCGTGRSDTGGGSKIGIRPEVADAKDKTVPASLRSAQDASLWLSKRHDPVGLSLVASVETLCRDAHEDHDWRAGRGPLRLSNRKLEEKIESWLELPMRKPADILLEKVDWEAGAWLSSWETSLPPDRPRYFKHDGFTGRIWLLSGEDPSEDVDDDDDITAYEEYDNAAEIAKNLVACWPNSPREIATAAGITLRQLQWFISERSLLDRAARFDLLRLLGIEYDEGMGGYTPAGPYVLIARKAHALEAVYQEISGGGDACPCEIVPTQGQADPSWRYILINAYGTPPTFVMAPRGEAITERLPDLIMNYEGIRPVSASLYRDVVSTCARACQTPQANVREMTEFARRYERHWTDCKWLSD
;
A
#
# COMPACT_ATOMS: atom_id res chain seq x y z
N MET A 1 -37.16 54.52 -5.43
CA MET A 1 -38.49 54.85 -5.99
C MET A 1 -38.30 55.55 -7.32
N GLY A 2 -39.03 55.17 -8.38
CA GLY A 2 -39.07 55.91 -9.65
C GLY A 2 -38.67 55.13 -10.91
N LYS A 3 -39.53 54.19 -11.33
CA LYS A 3 -39.54 53.52 -12.65
C LYS A 3 -40.05 54.46 -13.75
N ARG A 4 -39.60 54.26 -15.00
CA ARG A 4 -40.41 53.94 -16.22
C ARG A 4 -39.51 53.91 -17.48
N ARG A 5 -39.38 52.75 -18.16
CA ARG A 5 -40.11 52.31 -19.40
C ARG A 5 -39.85 53.27 -20.58
N GLY A 6 -39.24 52.92 -21.70
CA GLY A 6 -39.17 51.66 -22.46
C GLY A 6 -39.93 51.86 -23.79
N PHE A 7 -39.36 51.52 -24.95
CA PHE A 7 -40.08 50.94 -26.09
C PHE A 7 -39.12 50.46 -27.19
N ALA A 8 -39.48 49.31 -27.76
CA ALA A 8 -38.78 48.50 -28.73
C ALA A 8 -38.87 49.03 -30.17
N ARG A 9 -37.97 48.54 -31.05
CA ARG A 9 -38.37 47.95 -32.34
C ARG A 9 -37.29 47.03 -32.92
N SER A 10 -37.79 45.90 -33.39
CA SER A 10 -37.18 44.76 -34.06
C SER A 10 -36.78 45.05 -35.50
N ALA A 11 -35.72 44.39 -35.97
CA ALA A 11 -35.65 43.81 -37.32
C ALA A 11 -34.70 42.60 -37.26
N GLY A 12 -35.22 41.42 -37.60
CA GLY A 12 -34.47 40.17 -37.65
C GLY A 12 -34.02 39.81 -39.06
N TYR A 13 -32.98 38.99 -39.14
CA TYR A 13 -32.66 37.98 -40.17
C TYR A 13 -31.62 37.06 -39.48
N SER A 14 -32.01 35.88 -38.99
CA SER A 14 -31.98 34.56 -39.66
C SER A 14 -30.59 34.11 -40.13
N ALA A 15 -30.04 33.10 -39.45
CA ALA A 15 -29.58 31.80 -40.01
C ALA A 15 -28.24 31.26 -39.42
N CYS A 16 -28.33 30.03 -38.88
CA CYS A 16 -27.31 28.97 -38.84
C CYS A 16 -26.10 29.07 -37.88
N GLU A 17 -26.22 28.39 -36.73
CA GLU A 17 -25.14 27.50 -36.24
C GLU A 17 -25.08 26.23 -37.12
N PRO A 18 -23.91 25.58 -37.29
CA PRO A 18 -23.50 24.50 -36.38
C PRO A 18 -21.98 24.41 -36.06
N PRO A 19 -21.56 23.47 -35.16
CA PRO A 19 -20.28 23.44 -34.43
C PRO A 19 -19.29 22.37 -34.92
N CYS A 20 -17.99 22.44 -34.53
CA CYS A 20 -17.00 21.33 -34.56
C CYS A 20 -15.70 21.77 -33.84
N GLY A 21 -14.99 20.97 -33.02
CA GLY A 21 -15.18 19.57 -32.67
C GLY A 21 -14.44 19.20 -31.37
N THR A 22 -15.17 18.59 -30.44
CA THR A 22 -14.63 17.74 -29.38
C THR A 22 -14.28 16.40 -29.98
N GLY A 23 -13.00 16.01 -29.96
CA GLY A 23 -12.57 14.66 -30.32
C GLY A 23 -13.15 13.65 -29.34
N ARG A 24 -14.23 12.98 -29.73
CA ARG A 24 -14.72 11.75 -29.10
C ARG A 24 -13.72 10.64 -29.45
N SER A 25 -12.97 10.17 -28.47
CA SER A 25 -12.47 8.80 -28.51
C SER A 25 -13.67 7.88 -28.25
N ASP A 26 -14.12 7.16 -29.27
CA ASP A 26 -15.21 6.18 -29.18
C ASP A 26 -14.83 5.05 -28.22
N THR A 27 -15.21 5.20 -26.94
CA THR A 27 -15.29 4.08 -25.99
C THR A 27 -16.57 3.28 -26.28
N GLY A 28 -16.60 2.59 -27.42
CA GLY A 28 -17.81 2.01 -28.03
C GLY A 28 -18.36 0.70 -27.41
N GLY A 29 -17.87 0.26 -26.25
CA GLY A 29 -18.28 -1.01 -25.63
C GLY A 29 -19.15 -0.90 -24.37
N GLY A 30 -18.71 -0.11 -23.39
CA GLY A 30 -19.29 -0.09 -22.03
C GLY A 30 -20.59 0.68 -21.88
N SER A 31 -20.75 1.82 -22.58
CA SER A 31 -21.99 2.63 -22.51
C SER A 31 -23.23 1.90 -23.03
N LYS A 32 -23.06 0.84 -23.83
CA LYS A 32 -24.17 -0.01 -24.29
C LYS A 32 -24.75 -0.90 -23.19
N ILE A 33 -24.09 -1.03 -22.04
CA ILE A 33 -24.48 -1.90 -20.91
C ILE A 33 -24.89 -1.05 -19.69
N GLY A 34 -25.02 0.28 -19.84
CA GLY A 34 -25.32 1.17 -18.71
C GLY A 34 -24.16 1.34 -17.72
N ILE A 35 -22.99 0.76 -18.01
CA ILE A 35 -21.79 0.88 -17.17
C ILE A 35 -21.02 2.11 -17.64
N ARG A 36 -20.89 3.08 -16.74
CA ARG A 36 -20.04 4.24 -16.93
C ARG A 36 -18.70 3.96 -16.25
N PRO A 37 -17.62 3.64 -17.01
CA PRO A 37 -16.31 3.52 -16.40
C PRO A 37 -15.90 4.89 -15.85
N GLU A 38 -15.66 4.96 -14.54
CA GLU A 38 -14.99 6.09 -13.92
C GLU A 38 -13.50 5.82 -14.01
N VAL A 39 -12.79 6.64 -14.78
CA VAL A 39 -11.33 6.58 -14.86
C VAL A 39 -10.80 7.31 -13.63
N ALA A 40 -10.03 6.60 -12.81
CA ALA A 40 -9.32 7.19 -11.68
C ALA A 40 -8.46 8.35 -12.20
N ASP A 41 -8.62 9.54 -11.60
CA ASP A 41 -7.86 10.73 -11.96
C ASP A 41 -6.36 10.49 -11.71
N ALA A 42 -5.47 11.23 -12.38
CA ALA A 42 -4.03 11.16 -12.12
C ALA A 42 -3.66 11.46 -10.65
N LYS A 43 -4.56 12.09 -9.88
CA LYS A 43 -4.41 12.35 -8.44
C LYS A 43 -5.18 11.38 -7.55
N ASP A 44 -5.91 10.42 -8.12
CA ASP A 44 -6.69 9.44 -7.37
C ASP A 44 -5.78 8.30 -6.89
N LYS A 45 -5.38 8.41 -5.62
CA LYS A 45 -4.50 7.46 -4.93
C LYS A 45 -5.27 6.35 -4.19
N THR A 46 -6.57 6.17 -4.46
CA THR A 46 -7.40 5.18 -3.74
C THR A 46 -7.33 3.77 -4.33
N VAL A 47 -6.81 3.64 -5.56
CA VAL A 47 -6.69 2.39 -6.34
C VAL A 47 -5.32 1.69 -6.39
N PRO A 48 -4.15 2.30 -6.04
CA PRO A 48 -2.84 1.64 -6.07
C PRO A 48 -2.74 0.36 -5.22
N ALA A 49 -3.55 0.25 -4.16
CA ALA A 49 -3.67 -0.92 -3.30
C ALA A 49 -4.06 -2.21 -4.06
N SER A 50 -4.82 -2.05 -5.15
CA SER A 50 -5.35 -3.19 -5.91
C SER A 50 -4.27 -4.01 -6.61
N LEU A 51 -3.17 -3.38 -7.05
CA LEU A 51 -2.11 -4.07 -7.79
C LEU A 51 -1.31 -5.00 -6.86
N ARG A 52 -0.98 -4.54 -5.66
CA ARG A 52 -0.27 -5.35 -4.66
C ARG A 52 -1.15 -6.40 -4.02
N SER A 53 -2.39 -6.08 -3.69
CA SER A 53 -3.36 -7.09 -3.27
C SER A 53 -3.53 -8.18 -4.33
N ALA A 54 -3.51 -7.82 -5.61
CA ALA A 54 -3.49 -8.79 -6.71
C ALA A 54 -2.16 -9.58 -6.80
N GLN A 55 -1.01 -8.94 -6.57
CA GLN A 55 0.29 -9.62 -6.50
C GLN A 55 0.34 -10.63 -5.33
N ASP A 56 -0.08 -10.22 -4.13
CA ASP A 56 -0.15 -11.10 -2.96
C ASP A 56 -1.16 -12.24 -3.18
N ALA A 57 -2.35 -11.93 -3.71
CA ALA A 57 -3.32 -12.96 -4.05
C ALA A 57 -2.80 -13.94 -5.10
N SER A 58 -1.90 -13.51 -6.00
CA SER A 58 -1.31 -14.37 -7.03
C SER A 58 -0.45 -15.50 -6.45
N LEU A 59 0.17 -15.29 -5.28
CA LEU A 59 0.94 -16.29 -4.53
C LEU A 59 0.05 -17.42 -3.98
N TRP A 60 -1.21 -17.09 -3.69
CA TRP A 60 -2.20 -17.97 -3.06
C TRP A 60 -3.22 -18.55 -4.03
N LEU A 61 -3.04 -18.35 -5.33
CA LEU A 61 -3.88 -18.99 -6.34
C LEU A 61 -3.87 -20.49 -6.12
N SER A 62 -5.05 -21.11 -6.23
CA SER A 62 -5.22 -22.56 -6.10
C SER A 62 -4.32 -23.29 -7.10
N LYS A 63 -3.16 -23.77 -6.62
CA LYS A 63 -2.12 -24.46 -7.42
C LYS A 63 -2.59 -25.88 -7.75
N ARG A 64 -3.47 -26.00 -8.72
CA ARG A 64 -4.01 -27.30 -9.16
C ARG A 64 -3.23 -27.91 -10.32
N HIS A 65 -2.31 -27.15 -10.90
CA HIS A 65 -1.51 -27.58 -12.04
C HIS A 65 -0.03 -27.51 -11.69
N ASP A 66 0.64 -28.66 -11.76
CA ASP A 66 2.10 -28.67 -11.87
C ASP A 66 2.47 -28.18 -13.27
N PRO A 67 3.36 -27.19 -13.40
CA PRO A 67 3.84 -26.78 -14.71
C PRO A 67 4.62 -27.95 -15.32
N VAL A 68 4.04 -28.55 -16.37
CA VAL A 68 4.61 -29.72 -17.08
C VAL A 68 5.91 -29.36 -17.85
N GLY A 69 6.44 -28.15 -17.68
CA GLY A 69 7.74 -27.75 -18.19
C GLY A 69 8.17 -26.35 -17.76
N LEU A 70 9.50 -26.14 -17.71
CA LEU A 70 10.19 -24.89 -17.32
C LEU A 70 10.12 -23.77 -18.38
N SER A 71 9.21 -23.83 -19.34
CA SER A 71 9.14 -22.79 -20.38
C SER A 71 8.37 -21.57 -19.86
N LEU A 72 8.90 -20.36 -20.11
CA LEU A 72 8.28 -19.09 -19.72
C LEU A 72 6.82 -18.98 -20.22
N VAL A 73 6.56 -19.40 -21.45
CA VAL A 73 5.22 -19.37 -22.04
C VAL A 73 4.26 -20.27 -21.26
N ALA A 74 4.68 -21.51 -20.95
CA ALA A 74 3.87 -22.43 -20.17
C ALA A 74 3.65 -21.93 -18.73
N SER A 75 4.62 -21.24 -18.12
CA SER A 75 4.45 -20.64 -16.79
C SER A 75 3.38 -19.55 -16.78
N VAL A 76 3.36 -18.67 -17.80
CA VAL A 76 2.33 -17.64 -17.95
C VAL A 76 0.95 -18.27 -18.18
N GLU A 77 0.85 -19.25 -19.08
CA GLU A 77 -0.42 -19.95 -19.34
C GLU A 77 -0.97 -20.66 -18.09
N THR A 78 -0.08 -21.26 -17.29
CA THR A 78 -0.44 -21.94 -16.04
C THR A 78 -0.92 -20.94 -14.99
N LEU A 79 -0.23 -19.80 -14.84
CA LEU A 79 -0.65 -18.72 -13.94
C LEU A 79 -2.04 -18.17 -14.32
N CYS A 80 -2.28 -17.94 -15.60
CA CYS A 80 -3.59 -17.49 -16.10
C CYS A 80 -4.69 -18.52 -15.82
N ARG A 81 -4.40 -19.81 -15.98
CA ARG A 81 -5.36 -20.89 -15.71
C ARG A 81 -5.70 -20.97 -14.23
N ASP A 82 -4.68 -20.98 -13.36
CA ASP A 82 -4.88 -21.01 -11.91
C ASP A 82 -5.64 -19.76 -11.42
N ALA A 83 -5.35 -18.58 -11.98
CA ALA A 83 -6.09 -17.35 -11.69
C ALA A 83 -7.57 -17.45 -12.10
N HIS A 84 -7.85 -18.03 -13.27
CA HIS A 84 -9.20 -18.24 -13.75
C HIS A 84 -9.97 -19.23 -12.87
N GLU A 85 -9.36 -20.35 -12.49
CA GLU A 85 -9.99 -21.34 -11.61
C GLU A 85 -10.21 -20.82 -10.19
N ASP A 86 -9.26 -20.07 -9.65
CA ASP A 86 -9.41 -19.43 -8.34
C ASP A 86 -10.55 -18.39 -8.38
N HIS A 87 -10.63 -17.61 -9.46
CA HIS A 87 -11.74 -16.70 -9.71
C HIS A 87 -13.08 -17.44 -9.77
N ASP A 88 -13.19 -18.49 -10.58
CA ASP A 88 -14.42 -19.29 -10.73
C ASP A 88 -14.82 -19.95 -9.41
N TRP A 89 -13.84 -20.44 -8.64
CA TRP A 89 -14.06 -21.03 -7.32
C TRP A 89 -14.57 -19.99 -6.31
N ARG A 90 -13.99 -18.78 -6.29
CA ARG A 90 -14.45 -17.68 -5.42
C ARG A 90 -15.81 -17.15 -5.85
N ALA A 91 -16.03 -16.95 -7.14
CA ALA A 91 -17.31 -16.50 -7.70
C ALA A 91 -18.42 -17.52 -7.43
N GLY A 92 -18.15 -18.82 -7.58
CA GLY A 92 -19.11 -19.91 -7.32
C GLY A 92 -19.49 -20.10 -5.85
N ARG A 93 -18.69 -19.59 -4.90
CA ARG A 93 -19.03 -19.59 -3.47
C ARG A 93 -19.88 -18.40 -3.03
N GLY A 94 -20.09 -17.41 -3.90
CA GLY A 94 -20.74 -16.15 -3.56
C GLY A 94 -19.90 -15.32 -2.57
N PRO A 95 -20.30 -14.07 -2.28
CA PRO A 95 -19.63 -13.23 -1.30
C PRO A 95 -19.92 -13.74 0.12
N LEU A 96 -19.24 -14.80 0.55
CA LEU A 96 -19.34 -15.26 1.94
C LEU A 96 -18.44 -14.39 2.82
N ARG A 97 -19.06 -13.70 3.79
CA ARG A 97 -18.45 -12.96 4.91
C ARG A 97 -18.06 -11.50 4.67
N LEU A 98 -18.71 -10.78 3.75
CA LEU A 98 -18.59 -9.31 3.81
C LEU A 98 -19.61 -8.82 4.85
N SER A 99 -19.15 -8.05 5.84
CA SER A 99 -20.05 -7.47 6.86
C SER A 99 -21.03 -6.43 6.29
N ASN A 100 -21.01 -6.20 4.97
CA ASN A 100 -21.74 -5.18 4.25
C ASN A 100 -22.61 -5.79 3.14
N ARG A 101 -23.86 -6.09 3.48
CA ARG A 101 -24.87 -6.65 2.57
C ARG A 101 -25.09 -5.84 1.28
N LYS A 102 -24.94 -4.50 1.31
CA LYS A 102 -25.06 -3.67 0.11
C LYS A 102 -23.90 -3.85 -0.86
N LEU A 103 -22.72 -4.19 -0.34
CA LEU A 103 -21.55 -4.50 -1.15
C LEU A 103 -21.69 -5.91 -1.75
N GLU A 104 -22.18 -6.87 -0.98
CA GLU A 104 -22.51 -8.21 -1.45
C GLU A 104 -23.52 -8.17 -2.62
N GLU A 105 -24.64 -7.48 -2.44
CA GLU A 105 -25.68 -7.30 -3.49
C GLU A 105 -25.12 -6.64 -4.76
N LYS A 106 -24.18 -5.69 -4.62
CA LYS A 106 -23.49 -5.10 -5.77
C LYS A 106 -22.58 -6.10 -6.45
N ILE A 107 -21.75 -6.84 -5.70
CA ILE A 107 -20.83 -7.83 -6.26
C ILE A 107 -21.61 -8.92 -7.01
N GLU A 108 -22.71 -9.41 -6.43
CA GLU A 108 -23.61 -10.37 -7.08
C GLU A 108 -24.18 -9.80 -8.39
N SER A 109 -24.68 -8.55 -8.37
CA SER A 109 -25.17 -7.87 -9.58
C SER A 109 -24.08 -7.72 -10.66
N TRP A 110 -22.80 -7.59 -10.29
CA TRP A 110 -21.69 -7.54 -11.24
C TRP A 110 -21.35 -8.92 -11.80
N LEU A 111 -21.38 -9.97 -10.97
CA LEU A 111 -21.13 -11.35 -11.39
C LEU A 111 -22.25 -11.90 -12.29
N GLU A 112 -23.48 -11.42 -12.14
CA GLU A 112 -24.62 -11.76 -13.01
C GLU A 112 -24.56 -11.09 -14.40
N LEU A 113 -23.64 -10.13 -14.61
CA LEU A 113 -23.49 -9.51 -15.92
C LEU A 113 -23.06 -10.56 -16.96
N PRO A 114 -23.67 -10.57 -18.16
CA PRO A 114 -23.35 -11.56 -19.17
C PRO A 114 -21.88 -11.42 -19.59
N MET A 115 -21.12 -12.50 -19.43
CA MET A 115 -19.75 -12.61 -19.96
C MET A 115 -19.80 -12.37 -21.48
N ARG A 116 -19.23 -11.25 -21.93
CA ARG A 116 -18.98 -11.01 -23.34
C ARG A 116 -17.66 -11.67 -23.69
N LYS A 117 -17.67 -12.57 -24.68
CA LYS A 117 -16.44 -12.96 -25.36
C LYS A 117 -15.84 -11.67 -25.95
N PRO A 118 -14.57 -11.33 -25.62
CA PRO A 118 -13.87 -10.28 -26.33
C PRO A 118 -14.01 -10.54 -27.83
N ALA A 119 -14.23 -9.48 -28.61
CA ALA A 119 -14.14 -9.64 -30.07
C ALA A 119 -12.73 -10.16 -30.40
N ASP A 120 -12.60 -11.00 -31.44
CA ASP A 120 -11.29 -11.42 -31.92
C ASP A 120 -10.55 -10.19 -32.45
N ILE A 121 -9.78 -9.54 -31.58
CA ILE A 121 -8.96 -8.39 -31.94
C ILE A 121 -7.71 -8.97 -32.60
N LEU A 122 -7.63 -8.84 -33.93
CA LEU A 122 -6.42 -9.10 -34.68
C LEU A 122 -5.39 -8.03 -34.30
N LEU A 123 -4.47 -8.37 -33.39
CA LEU A 123 -3.42 -7.49 -32.85
C LEU A 123 -2.59 -6.79 -33.94
N GLU A 124 -2.44 -7.42 -35.10
CA GLU A 124 -1.67 -6.90 -36.25
C GLU A 124 -2.34 -5.73 -37.00
N LYS A 125 -3.60 -5.40 -36.69
CA LYS A 125 -4.38 -4.35 -37.38
C LYS A 125 -4.85 -3.22 -36.48
N VAL A 126 -4.37 -3.18 -35.24
CA VAL A 126 -4.71 -2.11 -34.29
C VAL A 126 -3.51 -1.19 -34.17
N ASP A 127 -3.65 0.04 -34.64
CA ASP A 127 -2.70 1.11 -34.34
C ASP A 127 -2.84 1.44 -32.85
N TRP A 128 -1.96 0.86 -32.04
CA TRP A 128 -1.93 1.12 -30.60
C TRP A 128 -1.39 2.52 -30.36
N GLU A 129 -2.26 3.44 -29.99
CA GLU A 129 -1.86 4.71 -29.37
C GLU A 129 -1.95 4.58 -27.86
N ALA A 130 -0.96 5.11 -27.14
CA ALA A 130 -1.00 5.19 -25.69
C ALA A 130 -2.22 6.03 -25.27
N GLY A 131 -3.20 5.39 -24.62
CA GLY A 131 -4.37 6.09 -24.13
C GLY A 131 -3.99 7.05 -23.00
N ALA A 132 -4.76 8.12 -22.81
CA ALA A 132 -4.53 9.08 -21.73
C ALA A 132 -4.53 8.43 -20.32
N TRP A 133 -5.13 7.25 -20.17
CA TRP A 133 -5.09 6.44 -18.94
C TRP A 133 -3.72 5.84 -18.62
N LEU A 134 -2.82 5.65 -19.60
CA LEU A 134 -1.44 5.24 -19.35
C LEU A 134 -0.61 6.38 -18.77
N SER A 135 -0.89 7.62 -19.16
CA SER A 135 -0.15 8.80 -18.69
C SER A 135 -0.25 9.05 -17.18
N SER A 136 -1.30 8.57 -16.50
CA SER A 136 -1.41 8.63 -15.03
C SER A 136 -0.61 7.53 -14.32
N TRP A 137 -0.29 6.43 -15.01
CA TRP A 137 0.55 5.35 -14.49
C TRP A 137 2.03 5.56 -14.81
N GLU A 138 2.35 6.37 -15.83
CA GLU A 138 3.71 6.79 -16.17
C GLU A 138 4.43 7.52 -15.01
N THR A 139 3.68 8.18 -14.12
CA THR A 139 4.25 8.84 -12.92
C THR A 139 4.61 7.87 -11.79
N SER A 140 4.13 6.63 -11.85
CA SER A 140 4.33 5.60 -10.83
C SER A 140 4.91 4.33 -11.45
N LEU A 141 5.74 4.48 -12.49
CA LEU A 141 6.41 3.33 -13.08
C LEU A 141 7.31 2.68 -12.03
N PRO A 142 7.34 1.33 -11.97
CA PRO A 142 8.34 0.62 -11.18
C PRO A 142 9.73 1.16 -11.53
N PRO A 143 10.65 1.26 -10.56
CA PRO A 143 12.00 1.72 -10.81
C PRO A 143 12.60 1.04 -12.04
N ASP A 144 13.28 1.81 -12.88
CA ASP A 144 14.01 1.28 -14.04
C ASP A 144 15.23 0.49 -13.55
N ARG A 145 14.96 -0.74 -13.12
CA ARG A 145 15.93 -1.71 -12.61
C ARG A 145 15.93 -2.91 -13.55
N PRO A 146 17.09 -3.57 -13.70
CA PRO A 146 17.15 -4.84 -14.44
C PRO A 146 16.12 -5.82 -13.87
N ARG A 147 15.64 -6.71 -14.73
CA ARG A 147 14.67 -7.74 -14.35
C ARG A 147 15.16 -9.09 -14.86
N TYR A 148 14.93 -10.12 -14.07
CA TYR A 148 15.34 -11.47 -14.39
C TYR A 148 14.25 -12.47 -14.03
N PHE A 149 14.23 -13.59 -14.73
CA PHE A 149 13.31 -14.67 -14.47
C PHE A 149 13.95 -15.65 -13.49
N LYS A 150 13.28 -15.94 -12.38
CA LYS A 150 13.74 -16.90 -11.38
C LYS A 150 12.74 -18.03 -11.24
N HIS A 151 13.22 -19.27 -11.35
CA HIS A 151 12.44 -20.43 -10.95
C HIS A 151 12.40 -20.51 -9.43
N ASP A 152 11.20 -20.56 -8.87
CA ASP A 152 10.97 -20.74 -7.45
C ASP A 152 10.66 -22.20 -7.14
N GLY A 153 11.54 -22.85 -6.39
CA GLY A 153 11.37 -24.25 -5.98
C GLY A 153 10.22 -24.47 -4.99
N PHE A 154 9.76 -23.43 -4.28
CA PHE A 154 8.63 -23.54 -3.36
C PHE A 154 7.29 -23.54 -4.09
N THR A 155 7.11 -22.63 -5.06
CA THR A 155 5.88 -22.59 -5.87
C THR A 155 5.95 -23.42 -7.16
N GLY A 156 7.14 -23.89 -7.56
CA GLY A 156 7.38 -24.52 -8.86
C GLY A 156 7.21 -23.58 -10.05
N ARG A 157 7.11 -22.26 -9.82
CA ARG A 157 6.77 -21.26 -10.84
C ARG A 157 7.99 -20.43 -11.23
N ILE A 158 7.89 -19.78 -12.38
CA ILE A 158 8.86 -18.78 -12.82
C ILE A 158 8.31 -17.39 -12.51
N TRP A 159 9.05 -16.59 -11.75
CA TRP A 159 8.72 -15.22 -11.39
C TRP A 159 9.63 -14.24 -12.11
N LEU A 160 9.09 -13.08 -12.49
CA LEU A 160 9.89 -11.95 -12.97
C LEU A 160 10.24 -11.06 -11.77
N LEU A 161 11.50 -11.08 -11.37
CA LEU A 161 12.02 -10.30 -10.24
C LEU A 161 12.72 -9.02 -10.74
N SER A 162 12.76 -8.00 -9.90
CA SER A 162 13.51 -6.76 -10.18
C SER A 162 14.83 -6.78 -9.41
N GLY A 163 15.94 -6.53 -10.08
CA GLY A 163 17.30 -6.64 -9.58
C GLY A 163 18.26 -7.19 -10.64
N GLU A 164 19.55 -7.17 -10.35
CA GLU A 164 20.53 -7.90 -11.16
C GLU A 164 20.37 -9.40 -10.92
N ASP A 165 20.52 -10.19 -11.98
CA ASP A 165 20.49 -11.65 -11.87
C ASP A 165 21.75 -12.10 -11.10
N PRO A 166 21.61 -12.79 -9.95
CA PRO A 166 22.77 -13.22 -9.17
C PRO A 166 23.57 -14.37 -9.83
N SER A 167 23.22 -14.82 -11.05
CA SER A 167 23.77 -16.01 -11.71
C SER A 167 25.18 -15.90 -12.33
N GLU A 168 25.99 -14.90 -11.96
CA GLU A 168 27.43 -15.01 -12.21
C GLU A 168 28.07 -15.94 -11.15
N ASP A 169 28.34 -17.18 -11.57
CA ASP A 169 29.14 -18.23 -10.92
C ASP A 169 28.48 -19.04 -9.76
N VAL A 170 27.52 -19.91 -10.08
CA VAL A 170 27.26 -21.09 -9.25
C VAL A 170 27.23 -22.33 -10.15
N ASP A 171 28.27 -23.16 -10.03
CA ASP A 171 28.35 -24.46 -10.68
C ASP A 171 27.09 -25.29 -10.34
N ASP A 172 26.47 -25.85 -11.39
CA ASP A 172 25.43 -26.87 -11.31
C ASP A 172 26.04 -28.14 -10.68
N ASP A 173 26.13 -28.19 -9.36
CA ASP A 173 26.30 -29.42 -8.61
C ASP A 173 25.15 -29.51 -7.60
N ASP A 174 24.43 -30.64 -7.68
CA ASP A 174 23.31 -31.02 -6.84
C ASP A 174 23.67 -30.95 -5.35
N ASP A 175 23.51 -29.77 -4.75
CA ASP A 175 23.29 -29.64 -3.33
C ASP A 175 22.01 -28.84 -3.14
N ILE A 176 21.07 -29.43 -2.41
CA ILE A 176 19.89 -28.74 -1.90
C ILE A 176 20.44 -27.73 -0.90
N THR A 177 20.95 -26.59 -1.40
CA THR A 177 21.35 -25.48 -0.56
C THR A 177 20.09 -24.96 0.06
N ALA A 178 19.85 -25.37 1.30
CA ALA A 178 18.87 -24.77 2.19
C ALA A 178 18.93 -23.26 1.97
N TYR A 179 17.84 -22.70 1.44
CA TYR A 179 17.65 -21.27 1.28
C TYR A 179 18.25 -20.58 2.51
N GLU A 180 19.36 -19.87 2.34
CA GLU A 180 19.82 -18.97 3.39
C GLU A 180 18.76 -17.87 3.46
N GLU A 181 17.78 -18.14 4.32
CA GLU A 181 16.73 -17.24 4.76
C GLU A 181 17.38 -15.89 5.08
N TYR A 182 17.25 -14.92 4.17
CA TYR A 182 17.93 -13.63 4.31
C TYR A 182 17.40 -12.94 5.56
N ASP A 183 18.23 -12.96 6.60
CA ASP A 183 17.88 -12.46 7.92
C ASP A 183 17.97 -10.93 7.98
N ASN A 184 16.92 -10.26 7.48
CA ASN A 184 16.78 -8.80 7.45
C ASN A 184 16.41 -8.17 8.80
N ALA A 185 16.38 -8.93 9.91
CA ALA A 185 15.94 -8.43 11.21
C ALA A 185 16.76 -7.23 11.72
N ALA A 186 18.07 -7.25 11.49
CA ALA A 186 18.97 -6.18 11.90
C ALA A 186 18.68 -4.87 11.16
N GLU A 187 18.37 -4.95 9.87
CA GLU A 187 18.05 -3.80 9.02
C GLU A 187 16.74 -3.15 9.44
N ILE A 188 15.69 -3.94 9.67
CA ILE A 188 14.40 -3.45 10.16
C ILE A 188 14.58 -2.80 11.54
N ALA A 189 15.28 -3.47 12.44
CA ALA A 189 15.55 -2.94 13.78
C ALA A 189 16.31 -1.62 13.74
N LYS A 190 17.30 -1.47 12.85
CA LYS A 190 18.05 -0.22 12.65
C LYS A 190 17.13 0.95 12.31
N ASN A 191 16.23 0.74 11.36
CA ASN A 191 15.32 1.77 10.87
C ASN A 191 14.26 2.10 11.91
N LEU A 192 13.67 1.09 12.58
CA LEU A 192 12.73 1.30 13.68
C LEU A 192 13.36 2.02 14.87
N VAL A 193 14.56 1.61 15.33
CA VAL A 193 15.27 2.27 16.45
C VAL A 193 15.58 3.73 16.14
N ALA A 194 15.92 4.06 14.89
CA ALA A 194 16.16 5.44 14.49
C ALA A 194 14.90 6.32 14.60
N CYS A 195 13.75 5.74 14.27
CA CYS A 195 12.44 6.40 14.30
C CYS A 195 11.70 6.22 15.65
N TRP A 196 12.18 5.39 16.57
CA TRP A 196 11.48 5.09 17.81
C TRP A 196 11.40 6.30 18.75
N PRO A 197 10.32 6.56 19.50
CA PRO A 197 10.26 7.74 20.35
C PRO A 197 11.40 7.85 21.39
N ASN A 198 11.71 6.72 22.03
CA ASN A 198 12.75 6.62 23.06
C ASN A 198 14.16 6.52 22.48
N SER A 199 15.16 6.79 23.31
CA SER A 199 16.57 6.68 22.93
C SER A 199 16.99 5.22 22.71
N PRO A 200 18.01 4.95 21.87
CA PRO A 200 18.56 3.60 21.71
C PRO A 200 19.01 2.96 23.03
N ARG A 201 19.43 3.77 24.01
CA ARG A 201 19.82 3.28 25.34
C ARG A 201 18.62 2.73 26.12
N GLU A 202 17.49 3.42 26.06
CA GLU A 202 16.25 2.96 26.71
C GLU A 202 15.73 1.69 26.04
N ILE A 203 15.76 1.61 24.71
CA ILE A 203 15.38 0.41 23.94
C ILE A 203 16.27 -0.78 24.32
N ALA A 204 17.59 -0.58 24.35
CA ALA A 204 18.52 -1.63 24.76
C ALA A 204 18.22 -2.13 26.18
N THR A 205 18.02 -1.21 27.13
CA THR A 205 17.67 -1.55 28.52
C THR A 205 16.35 -2.31 28.60
N ALA A 206 15.35 -1.90 27.83
CA ALA A 206 14.04 -2.54 27.75
C ALA A 206 14.09 -3.97 27.17
N ALA A 207 15.01 -4.22 26.23
CA ALA A 207 15.27 -5.54 25.65
C ALA A 207 16.26 -6.39 26.48
N GLY A 208 16.72 -5.91 27.64
CA GLY A 208 17.66 -6.65 28.50
C GLY A 208 19.09 -6.72 27.96
N ILE A 209 19.47 -5.86 27.01
CA ILE A 209 20.79 -5.82 26.38
C ILE A 209 21.53 -4.51 26.67
N THR A 210 22.83 -4.51 26.42
CA THR A 210 23.63 -3.28 26.47
C THR A 210 23.44 -2.44 25.21
N LEU A 211 23.63 -1.11 25.32
CA LEU A 211 23.63 -0.21 24.15
C LEU A 211 24.63 -0.65 23.07
N ARG A 212 25.80 -1.16 23.48
CA ARG A 212 26.84 -1.65 22.56
C ARG A 212 26.35 -2.87 21.78
N GLN A 213 25.70 -3.82 22.44
CA GLN A 213 25.10 -4.99 21.78
C GLN A 213 24.04 -4.57 20.77
N LEU A 214 23.15 -3.65 21.14
CA LEU A 214 22.15 -3.11 20.20
C LEU A 214 22.83 -2.46 18.98
N GLN A 215 23.84 -1.60 19.20
CA GLN A 215 24.57 -0.93 18.13
C GLN A 215 25.28 -1.90 17.19
N TRP A 216 25.86 -2.97 17.73
CA TRP A 216 26.52 -4.01 16.93
C TRP A 216 25.51 -4.81 16.13
N PHE A 217 24.36 -5.14 16.71
CA PHE A 217 23.29 -5.84 16.02
C PHE A 217 22.75 -5.02 14.84
N ILE A 218 22.33 -3.78 15.07
CA ILE A 218 21.75 -2.91 14.01
C ILE A 218 22.78 -2.41 12.97
N SER A 219 24.07 -2.69 13.20
CA SER A 219 25.15 -2.43 12.23
C SER A 219 25.70 -3.72 11.64
N GLU A 220 25.03 -4.86 11.87
CA GLU A 220 25.39 -6.19 11.38
C GLU A 220 26.82 -6.64 11.74
N ARG A 221 27.37 -6.09 12.83
CA ARG A 221 28.72 -6.43 13.32
C ARG A 221 28.74 -7.65 14.22
N SER A 222 27.61 -7.98 14.84
CA SER A 222 27.46 -9.12 15.74
C SER A 222 26.01 -9.51 15.85
N LEU A 223 25.76 -10.81 15.94
CA LEU A 223 24.46 -11.35 16.31
C LEU A 223 24.21 -11.16 17.81
N LEU A 224 22.94 -11.11 18.19
CA LEU A 224 22.49 -11.25 19.58
C LEU A 224 22.29 -12.73 19.89
N ASP A 225 22.38 -13.10 21.17
CA ASP A 225 21.91 -14.42 21.59
C ASP A 225 20.40 -14.58 21.32
N ARG A 226 19.93 -15.82 21.20
CA ARG A 226 18.56 -16.11 20.76
C ARG A 226 17.50 -15.47 21.66
N ALA A 227 17.71 -15.43 22.97
CA ALA A 227 16.75 -14.87 23.91
C ALA A 227 16.71 -13.33 23.80
N ALA A 228 17.87 -12.69 23.83
CA ALA A 228 17.99 -11.24 23.65
C ALA A 228 17.46 -10.76 22.29
N ARG A 229 17.72 -11.53 21.24
CA ARG A 229 17.17 -11.29 19.90
C ARG A 229 15.65 -11.33 19.94
N PHE A 230 15.07 -12.40 20.48
CA PHE A 230 13.62 -12.55 20.56
C PHE A 230 12.97 -11.40 21.36
N ASP A 231 13.56 -11.04 22.50
CA ASP A 231 13.06 -9.94 23.33
C ASP A 231 13.14 -8.58 22.62
N LEU A 232 14.21 -8.33 21.85
CA LEU A 232 14.35 -7.12 21.04
C LEU A 232 13.32 -7.07 19.90
N LEU A 233 13.16 -8.16 19.14
CA LEU A 233 12.21 -8.22 18.03
C LEU A 233 10.77 -8.06 18.53
N ARG A 234 10.42 -8.74 19.63
CA ARG A 234 9.12 -8.58 20.28
C ARG A 234 8.89 -7.15 20.77
N LEU A 235 9.90 -6.51 21.35
CA LEU A 235 9.81 -5.12 21.80
C LEU A 235 9.54 -4.16 20.64
N LEU A 236 10.20 -4.38 19.52
CA LEU A 236 10.08 -3.57 18.31
C LEU A 236 8.88 -3.97 17.43
N GLY A 237 8.11 -5.00 17.83
CA GLY A 237 7.00 -5.52 17.05
C GLY A 237 7.43 -6.05 15.67
N ILE A 238 8.58 -6.71 15.59
CA ILE A 238 9.09 -7.34 14.37
C ILE A 238 8.73 -8.83 14.42
N GLU A 239 8.08 -9.32 13.38
CA GLU A 239 7.65 -10.72 13.27
C GLU A 239 8.27 -11.37 12.04
N TYR A 240 8.36 -12.69 12.05
CA TYR A 240 8.80 -13.44 10.88
C TYR A 240 7.58 -13.72 10.01
N ASP A 241 7.61 -13.25 8.77
CA ASP A 241 6.58 -13.50 7.77
C ASP A 241 6.99 -14.71 6.93
N GLU A 242 6.36 -15.85 7.23
CA GLU A 242 6.57 -17.10 6.49
C GLU A 242 6.23 -16.97 4.99
N GLY A 243 5.34 -16.04 4.62
CA GLY A 243 4.95 -15.80 3.24
C GLY A 243 6.00 -15.04 2.43
N MET A 244 6.72 -14.13 3.08
CA MET A 244 7.79 -13.31 2.48
C MET A 244 9.19 -13.92 2.68
N GLY A 245 9.32 -14.95 3.53
CA GLY A 245 10.60 -15.60 3.83
C GLY A 245 11.57 -14.70 4.60
N GLY A 246 11.05 -13.79 5.42
CA GLY A 246 11.85 -12.76 6.09
C GLY A 246 11.12 -12.10 7.25
N TYR A 247 11.83 -11.25 8.01
CA TYR A 247 11.20 -10.45 9.05
C TYR A 247 10.48 -9.25 8.47
N THR A 248 9.40 -8.82 9.12
CA THR A 248 8.58 -7.67 8.76
C THR A 248 8.16 -6.89 10.01
N PRO A 249 8.03 -5.55 9.94
CA PRO A 249 7.43 -4.77 11.02
C PRO A 249 5.91 -4.98 11.08
N ALA A 250 5.43 -5.74 12.07
CA ALA A 250 4.01 -6.10 12.21
C ALA A 250 3.11 -4.95 12.74
N GLY A 251 3.70 -3.95 13.40
CA GLY A 251 2.95 -2.80 13.95
C GLY A 251 1.86 -3.18 14.96
N PRO A 252 1.01 -2.22 15.38
CA PRO A 252 1.06 -0.78 15.08
C PRO A 252 2.11 -0.01 15.91
N TYR A 253 2.53 1.16 15.41
CA TYR A 253 3.57 1.98 16.06
C TYR A 253 3.20 3.46 16.24
N VAL A 254 3.88 4.11 17.19
CA VAL A 254 4.18 5.54 17.16
C VAL A 254 5.65 5.71 16.83
N LEU A 255 5.95 6.45 15.77
CA LEU A 255 7.29 6.75 15.30
C LEU A 255 7.51 8.26 15.31
N ILE A 256 8.76 8.70 15.35
CA ILE A 256 9.16 10.11 15.24
C ILE A 256 9.97 10.31 13.98
N ALA A 257 9.56 11.27 13.16
CA ALA A 257 10.31 11.70 11.98
C ALA A 257 11.59 12.44 12.42
N ARG A 258 12.72 11.71 12.50
CA ARG A 258 14.05 12.29 12.82
C ARG A 258 15.08 12.10 11.72
N LYS A 259 15.05 10.96 11.03
CA LYS A 259 16.00 10.65 9.96
C LYS A 259 15.23 10.28 8.71
N ALA A 260 15.41 11.06 7.65
CA ALA A 260 14.68 10.91 6.39
C ALA A 260 14.78 9.48 5.82
N HIS A 261 16.00 8.96 5.65
CA HIS A 261 16.21 7.61 5.12
C HIS A 261 15.59 6.52 6.01
N ALA A 262 15.69 6.64 7.33
CA ALA A 262 15.10 5.62 8.22
C ALA A 262 13.58 5.68 8.18
N LEU A 263 13.00 6.89 8.10
CA LEU A 263 11.55 7.07 7.99
C LEU A 263 11.03 6.50 6.68
N GLU A 264 11.70 6.79 5.56
CA GLU A 264 11.36 6.26 4.24
C GLU A 264 11.43 4.73 4.23
N ALA A 265 12.53 4.15 4.74
CA ALA A 265 12.67 2.70 4.83
C ALA A 265 11.58 2.05 5.69
N VAL A 266 11.32 2.56 6.91
CA VAL A 266 10.23 2.03 7.74
C VAL A 266 8.87 2.19 7.05
N TYR A 267 8.61 3.34 6.42
CA TYR A 267 7.37 3.57 5.69
C TYR A 267 7.17 2.52 4.59
N GLN A 268 8.20 2.25 3.77
CA GLN A 268 8.12 1.24 2.73
C GLN A 268 7.73 -0.12 3.32
N GLU A 269 8.35 -0.56 4.41
CA GLU A 269 8.02 -1.84 5.05
C GLU A 269 6.58 -1.86 5.59
N ILE A 270 6.19 -0.91 6.46
CA ILE A 270 4.87 -0.93 7.12
C ILE A 270 3.70 -0.67 6.17
N SER A 271 3.99 -0.09 5.00
CA SER A 271 2.98 0.14 3.97
C SER A 271 2.99 -0.92 2.87
N GLY A 272 3.79 -1.99 2.97
CA GLY A 272 3.92 -2.97 1.88
C GLY A 272 4.43 -2.34 0.58
N GLY A 273 5.29 -1.34 0.67
CA GLY A 273 5.87 -0.59 -0.44
C GLY A 273 5.00 0.58 -0.94
N GLY A 274 4.08 1.08 -0.11
CA GLY A 274 3.17 2.20 -0.38
C GLY A 274 1.72 1.82 -0.66
N ASP A 275 1.31 0.63 -0.26
CA ASP A 275 -0.10 0.24 -0.07
C ASP A 275 -0.68 0.88 1.20
N ALA A 276 -0.61 2.21 1.27
CA ALA A 276 -1.19 3.01 2.34
C ALA A 276 -1.66 4.37 1.79
N CYS A 277 -2.59 5.00 2.51
CA CYS A 277 -3.11 6.34 2.20
C CYS A 277 -2.72 7.37 3.27
N PRO A 278 -1.42 7.66 3.46
CA PRO A 278 -0.97 8.43 4.59
C PRO A 278 -1.44 9.88 4.54
N CYS A 279 -1.89 10.40 5.68
CA CYS A 279 -2.39 11.76 5.79
C CYS A 279 -2.04 12.39 7.15
N GLU A 280 -1.83 13.71 7.18
CA GLU A 280 -1.78 14.45 8.44
C GLU A 280 -3.18 14.63 8.99
N ILE A 281 -3.40 14.23 10.23
CA ILE A 281 -4.67 14.51 10.91
C ILE A 281 -4.64 15.89 11.59
N VAL A 282 -5.70 16.65 11.42
CA VAL A 282 -5.90 17.94 12.11
C VAL A 282 -7.30 18.00 12.72
N PRO A 283 -7.50 18.64 13.88
CA PRO A 283 -8.83 18.73 14.45
C PRO A 283 -9.70 19.68 13.61
N THR A 284 -10.93 19.28 13.32
CA THR A 284 -11.95 20.13 12.66
C THR A 284 -12.28 21.38 13.47
N GLN A 285 -12.16 21.29 14.80
CA GLN A 285 -12.42 22.36 15.74
C GLN A 285 -11.33 22.41 16.81
N GLY A 286 -10.89 23.62 17.14
CA GLY A 286 -9.83 23.86 18.11
C GLY A 286 -8.46 24.03 17.46
N GLN A 287 -7.41 24.06 18.28
CA GLN A 287 -6.04 24.21 17.81
C GLN A 287 -5.37 22.84 17.70
N ALA A 288 -4.62 22.65 16.62
CA ALA A 288 -3.72 21.51 16.51
C ALA A 288 -2.57 21.63 17.52
N ASP A 289 -1.89 20.52 17.77
CA ASP A 289 -0.73 20.47 18.66
C ASP A 289 0.37 21.41 18.09
N PRO A 290 0.89 22.35 18.89
CA PRO A 290 1.87 23.32 18.41
C PRO A 290 3.27 22.73 18.22
N SER A 291 3.54 21.54 18.77
CA SER A 291 4.84 20.87 18.73
C SER A 291 4.91 19.79 17.67
N TRP A 292 3.79 19.09 17.42
CA TRP A 292 3.77 17.90 16.57
C TRP A 292 2.72 17.98 15.45
N ARG A 293 3.08 17.43 14.29
CA ARG A 293 2.15 16.96 13.25
C ARG A 293 1.99 15.45 13.43
N TYR A 294 0.77 14.96 13.32
CA TYR A 294 0.47 13.53 13.45
C TYR A 294 0.08 12.99 12.08
N ILE A 295 0.90 12.12 11.52
CA ILE A 295 0.69 11.51 10.21
C ILE A 295 0.18 10.10 10.46
N LEU A 296 -1.06 9.84 10.04
CA LEU A 296 -1.66 8.52 10.02
C LEU A 296 -1.13 7.76 8.81
N ILE A 297 -0.65 6.54 9.03
CA ILE A 297 -0.33 5.56 7.99
C ILE A 297 -1.31 4.40 8.18
N ASN A 298 -2.19 4.20 7.19
CA ASN A 298 -3.22 3.18 7.20
C ASN A 298 -3.03 2.27 5.97
N ALA A 299 -2.34 1.16 6.16
CA ALA A 299 -2.16 0.16 5.10
C ALA A 299 -3.31 -0.86 5.09
N TYR A 300 -3.45 -1.59 3.98
CA TYR A 300 -4.57 -2.53 3.82
C TYR A 300 -4.43 -3.68 4.81
N GLY A 301 -5.50 -3.97 5.55
CA GLY A 301 -5.54 -5.12 6.46
C GLY A 301 -4.61 -5.02 7.67
N THR A 302 -3.89 -3.91 7.86
CA THR A 302 -2.98 -3.74 9.02
C THR A 302 -3.47 -2.66 9.99
N PRO A 303 -3.11 -2.78 11.28
CA PRO A 303 -3.33 -1.72 12.25
C PRO A 303 -2.60 -0.41 11.87
N PRO A 304 -3.18 0.76 12.14
CA PRO A 304 -2.61 2.03 11.76
C PRO A 304 -1.41 2.39 12.62
N THR A 305 -0.45 3.01 11.96
CA THR A 305 0.74 3.57 12.58
C THR A 305 0.69 5.09 12.53
N PHE A 306 1.17 5.75 13.59
CA PHE A 306 1.33 7.19 13.60
C PHE A 306 2.80 7.59 13.50
N VAL A 307 3.09 8.57 12.67
CA VAL A 307 4.37 9.28 12.66
C VAL A 307 4.16 10.67 13.25
N MET A 308 4.87 10.96 14.33
CA MET A 308 4.99 12.27 14.93
C MET A 308 6.12 13.04 14.24
N ALA A 309 5.77 14.12 13.56
CA ALA A 309 6.74 14.99 12.90
C ALA A 309 6.84 16.33 13.64
N PRO A 310 8.03 16.72 14.12
CA PRO A 310 8.22 17.95 14.88
C PRO A 310 7.94 19.18 14.00
N ARG A 311 7.08 20.10 14.46
CA ARG A 311 6.78 21.32 13.70
C ARG A 311 8.01 22.22 13.60
N GLY A 312 8.24 22.77 12.40
CA GLY A 312 9.36 23.68 12.13
C GLY A 312 10.69 23.00 11.79
N GLU A 313 10.75 21.66 11.82
CA GLU A 313 11.94 20.91 11.41
C GLU A 313 11.95 20.64 9.90
N ALA A 314 13.14 20.63 9.30
CA ALA A 314 13.29 20.47 7.85
C ALA A 314 12.74 19.13 7.31
N ILE A 315 12.81 18.06 8.12
CA ILE A 315 12.26 16.74 7.75
C ILE A 315 10.74 16.77 7.60
N THR A 316 10.07 17.62 8.39
CA THR A 316 8.61 17.74 8.42
C THR A 316 8.06 18.37 7.16
N GLU A 317 8.80 19.31 6.57
CA GLU A 317 8.45 19.91 5.28
C GLU A 317 8.71 18.95 4.10
N ARG A 318 9.60 17.97 4.29
CA ARG A 318 9.93 16.93 3.30
C ARG A 318 9.05 15.68 3.38
N LEU A 319 8.09 15.62 4.31
CA LEU A 319 7.21 14.44 4.44
C LEU A 319 6.51 14.03 3.13
N PRO A 320 6.01 14.94 2.29
CA PRO A 320 5.41 14.56 1.00
C PRO A 320 6.39 13.87 0.05
N ASP A 321 7.69 14.13 0.18
CA ASP A 321 8.75 13.51 -0.63
C ASP A 321 9.19 12.16 -0.06
N LEU A 322 9.11 11.99 1.26
CA LEU A 322 9.58 10.79 1.98
C LEU A 322 8.51 9.71 2.12
N ILE A 323 7.24 10.10 2.06
CA ILE A 323 6.09 9.22 2.28
C ILE A 323 5.32 9.14 0.96
N MET A 324 5.41 7.99 0.30
CA MET A 324 4.67 7.76 -0.93
C MET A 324 3.16 7.87 -0.67
N ASN A 325 2.40 8.25 -1.70
CA ASN A 325 0.95 8.38 -1.61
C ASN A 325 0.43 9.34 -0.52
N TYR A 326 1.27 10.26 0.00
CA TYR A 326 0.83 11.28 0.95
C TYR A 326 -0.34 12.10 0.39
N GLU A 327 -1.47 12.07 1.10
CA GLU A 327 -2.72 12.71 0.70
C GLU A 327 -2.85 14.15 1.22
N GLY A 328 -1.90 14.58 2.05
CA GLY A 328 -1.96 15.89 2.70
C GLY A 328 -2.77 15.85 3.98
N ILE A 329 -3.58 16.90 4.20
CA ILE A 329 -4.24 17.16 5.47
C ILE A 329 -5.67 16.60 5.46
N ARG A 330 -5.99 15.82 6.49
CA ARG A 330 -7.33 15.26 6.73
C ARG A 330 -7.91 15.81 8.04
N PRO A 331 -9.03 16.55 7.99
CA PRO A 331 -9.70 17.02 9.19
C PRO A 331 -10.42 15.86 9.91
N VAL A 332 -10.30 15.78 11.23
CA VAL A 332 -10.92 14.75 12.09
C VAL A 332 -11.65 15.36 13.29
N SER A 333 -12.50 14.59 13.96
CA SER A 333 -13.20 15.05 15.17
C SER A 333 -12.22 15.44 16.29
N ALA A 334 -12.55 16.46 17.08
CA ALA A 334 -11.72 16.91 18.19
C ALA A 334 -11.56 15.86 19.30
N SER A 335 -12.49 14.90 19.42
CA SER A 335 -12.36 13.75 20.31
C SER A 335 -11.29 12.78 19.81
N LEU A 336 -11.35 12.39 18.53
CA LEU A 336 -10.36 11.50 17.92
C LEU A 336 -8.96 12.14 17.97
N TYR A 337 -8.85 13.41 17.58
CA TYR A 337 -7.55 14.11 17.62
C TYR A 337 -6.93 14.10 19.02
N ARG A 338 -7.71 14.41 20.07
CA ARG A 338 -7.22 14.36 21.46
C ARG A 338 -6.80 12.97 21.90
N ASP A 339 -7.50 11.93 21.47
CA ASP A 339 -7.13 10.56 21.80
C ASP A 339 -5.85 10.13 21.07
N VAL A 340 -5.67 10.53 19.80
CA VAL A 340 -4.40 10.31 19.08
C VAL A 340 -3.24 10.99 19.79
N VAL A 341 -3.37 12.28 20.13
CA VAL A 341 -2.34 13.03 20.88
C VAL A 341 -2.02 12.33 22.20
N SER A 342 -3.05 11.94 22.96
CA SER A 342 -2.89 11.30 24.27
C SER A 342 -2.25 9.91 24.13
N THR A 343 -2.64 9.14 23.12
CA THR A 343 -2.08 7.81 22.82
C THR A 343 -0.61 7.94 22.42
N CYS A 344 -0.28 8.88 21.54
CA CYS A 344 1.11 9.17 21.16
C CYS A 344 1.96 9.55 22.38
N ALA A 345 1.43 10.43 23.24
CA ALA A 345 2.13 10.81 24.47
C ALA A 345 2.39 9.61 25.40
N ARG A 346 1.42 8.70 25.57
CA ARG A 346 1.60 7.47 26.38
C ARG A 346 2.56 6.48 25.73
N ALA A 347 2.45 6.27 24.41
CA ALA A 347 3.32 5.41 23.62
C ALA A 347 4.80 5.85 23.68
N CYS A 348 5.05 7.15 23.83
CA CYS A 348 6.41 7.70 23.96
C CYS A 348 7.03 7.52 25.35
N GLN A 349 6.28 7.13 26.38
CA GLN A 349 6.79 7.10 27.76
C GLN A 349 7.88 6.07 27.99
N THR A 350 7.72 4.87 27.42
CA THR A 350 8.70 3.78 27.51
C THR A 350 8.72 2.98 26.22
N PRO A 351 9.82 2.29 25.89
CA PRO A 351 9.87 1.45 24.70
C PRO A 351 8.74 0.42 24.63
N GLN A 352 8.39 -0.20 25.76
CA GLN A 352 7.30 -1.20 25.85
C GLN A 352 5.91 -0.59 25.68
N ALA A 353 5.73 0.69 26.04
CA ALA A 353 4.44 1.35 25.93
C ALA A 353 4.03 1.55 24.47
N ASN A 354 4.98 1.66 23.54
CA ASN A 354 4.70 1.99 22.15
C ASN A 354 3.69 1.03 21.49
N VAL A 355 4.10 -0.23 21.31
CA VAL A 355 3.25 -1.26 20.68
C VAL A 355 2.00 -1.51 21.53
N ARG A 356 2.11 -1.49 22.86
CA ARG A 356 0.97 -1.73 23.76
C ARG A 356 -0.14 -0.69 23.59
N GLU A 357 0.19 0.60 23.74
CA GLU A 357 -0.77 1.70 23.66
C GLU A 357 -1.38 1.81 22.26
N MET A 358 -0.57 1.53 21.22
CA MET A 358 -1.06 1.52 19.84
C MET A 358 -1.96 0.33 19.54
N THR A 359 -1.69 -0.85 20.11
CA THR A 359 -2.56 -2.02 20.00
C THR A 359 -3.90 -1.77 20.70
N GLU A 360 -3.89 -1.10 21.86
CA GLU A 360 -5.12 -0.72 22.56
C GLU A 360 -5.91 0.35 21.80
N PHE A 361 -5.23 1.36 21.26
CA PHE A 361 -5.84 2.30 20.32
C PHE A 361 -6.44 1.55 19.14
N ALA A 362 -5.74 0.53 18.65
CA ALA A 362 -6.20 -0.26 17.54
C ALA A 362 -7.48 -1.04 17.76
N ARG A 363 -7.56 -1.70 18.90
CA ARG A 363 -8.79 -2.37 19.30
C ARG A 363 -9.95 -1.38 19.49
N ARG A 364 -9.70 -0.17 19.99
CA ARG A 364 -10.76 0.82 20.24
C ARG A 364 -11.42 1.34 18.95
N TYR A 365 -10.65 1.42 17.87
CA TYR A 365 -11.07 2.02 16.60
C TYR A 365 -11.13 1.01 15.44
N GLU A 366 -11.09 -0.29 15.72
CA GLU A 366 -11.13 -1.37 14.74
C GLU A 366 -12.26 -1.22 13.71
N ARG A 367 -13.44 -0.72 14.14
CA ARG A 367 -14.59 -0.47 13.26
C ARG A 367 -14.40 0.67 12.26
N HIS A 368 -13.48 1.58 12.56
CA HIS A 368 -13.22 2.77 11.72
C HIS A 368 -12.22 2.46 10.61
N TRP A 369 -11.62 1.26 10.58
CA TRP A 369 -10.55 0.89 9.66
C TRP A 369 -10.98 -0.31 8.83
N THR A 370 -11.60 0.00 7.69
CA THR A 370 -11.98 -1.02 6.70
C THR A 370 -11.41 -0.58 5.35
N ASP A 371 -10.81 -1.53 4.63
CA ASP A 371 -10.35 -1.34 3.25
C ASP A 371 -9.45 -0.12 2.99
N CYS A 372 -8.33 0.05 3.72
CA CYS A 372 -7.45 1.23 3.60
C CYS A 372 -8.11 2.58 3.88
N LYS A 373 -9.31 2.62 4.48
CA LYS A 373 -10.03 3.87 4.73
C LYS A 373 -10.33 4.02 6.20
N TRP A 374 -9.81 5.10 6.76
CA TRP A 374 -10.32 5.62 8.01
C TRP A 374 -11.67 6.28 7.74
N LEU A 375 -12.76 5.60 8.11
CA LEU A 375 -14.10 6.17 8.02
C LEU A 375 -14.22 7.24 9.11
N SER A 376 -14.28 8.51 8.70
CA SER A 376 -14.60 9.60 9.62
C SER A 376 -16.02 9.40 10.14
N ASP A 377 -16.20 9.50 11.46
CA ASP A 377 -17.53 9.68 12.06
C ASP A 377 -18.21 10.97 11.57
#